data_AF-A0A840PF97-F1
#
_entry.id   AF-A0A840PF97-F1
#
_cell.length_a   1.000
_cell.length_b   1.000
_cell.length_c   1.000
_cell.angle_alpha   90.00
_cell.angle_beta   90.00
_cell.angle_gamma   90.00
#
_symmetry.space_group_name_H-M   'P 1'
#
loop_
_entity.id
_entity.type
_entity.pdbx_description
1 polymer ?
#
loop_
_entity_poly.entity_id
_entity_poly.type
_entity_poly.pdbx_seq_one_letter_code
_entity_poly.pdbx_strand_id
1 'polypeptide(L)'
;MRDEGTSTHRVPALRRRELLGLPAALAGAAAVVGCASAAGTRAVTSAAPAATPTAASPAGSPTAAMEQEVPVTPPEDLMREHGVLKRVLLIYREGIRRIEAGEPVPARALHAGAHIIRTFIEDYHERLEERYVFPPLVKAGKLTDTVTVLIRQHQRGRLLTARILNATGTPATATPGAQARRDLAADMAAFIRMYEPHEAREDTVVFPALRQVVPPQRFTEMAEIFEDEEHRRFGAAGFTGVVGQVADIEKTLGIYDLAQFTPRG
;
A
#
# COMPACT_ATOMS: atom_id res chain seq x y z
N MET A 1 -28.09 -49.78 -4.57
CA MET A 1 -28.24 -49.09 -3.27
C MET A 1 -27.18 -47.99 -3.24
N ARG A 2 -27.64 -46.75 -3.42
CA ARG A 2 -27.02 -45.43 -3.16
C ARG A 2 -25.69 -45.05 -3.82
N ASP A 3 -25.85 -44.13 -4.75
CA ASP A 3 -24.91 -43.16 -5.33
C ASP A 3 -24.82 -41.96 -4.35
N GLU A 4 -23.61 -41.57 -3.93
CA GLU A 4 -23.37 -40.46 -2.98
C GLU A 4 -22.73 -39.29 -3.74
N GLY A 5 -23.58 -38.36 -4.21
CA GLY A 5 -23.16 -37.08 -4.78
C GLY A 5 -22.77 -36.10 -3.69
N THR A 6 -21.50 -35.69 -3.66
CA THR A 6 -21.03 -34.62 -2.77
C THR A 6 -21.22 -33.27 -3.45
N SER A 7 -22.34 -32.61 -3.14
CA SER A 7 -22.62 -31.22 -3.53
C SER A 7 -21.75 -30.28 -2.70
N THR A 8 -20.80 -29.59 -3.32
CA THR A 8 -20.03 -28.52 -2.69
C THR A 8 -20.80 -27.21 -2.83
N HIS A 9 -21.32 -26.71 -1.71
CA HIS A 9 -21.94 -25.39 -1.63
C HIS A 9 -20.90 -24.30 -1.91
N ARG A 10 -21.01 -23.67 -3.09
CA ARG A 10 -20.26 -22.47 -3.45
C ARG A 10 -20.96 -21.27 -2.80
N VAL A 11 -20.32 -20.64 -1.81
CA VAL A 11 -20.78 -19.36 -1.26
C VAL A 11 -20.60 -18.30 -2.35
N PRO A 12 -21.63 -17.52 -2.72
CA PRO A 12 -21.48 -16.47 -3.73
C PRO A 12 -20.61 -15.34 -3.18
N ALA A 13 -19.57 -14.96 -3.93
CA ALA A 13 -18.78 -13.76 -3.67
C ALA A 13 -19.68 -12.53 -3.86
N LEU A 14 -19.79 -11.71 -2.81
CA LEU A 14 -20.56 -10.47 -2.83
C LEU A 14 -19.87 -9.47 -3.76
N ARG A 15 -20.59 -9.01 -4.79
CA ARG A 15 -20.13 -7.96 -5.70
C ARG A 15 -20.26 -6.60 -5.01
N ARG A 16 -19.32 -5.70 -5.31
CA ARG A 16 -19.13 -4.28 -4.90
C ARG A 16 -20.38 -3.41 -4.65
N ARG A 17 -21.57 -3.80 -5.12
CA ARG A 17 -22.81 -3.00 -4.99
C ARG A 17 -23.55 -3.15 -3.65
N GLU A 18 -23.30 -4.19 -2.86
CA GLU A 18 -24.11 -4.45 -1.65
C GLU A 18 -23.50 -3.91 -0.34
N LEU A 19 -22.23 -3.48 -0.34
CA LEU A 19 -21.51 -3.05 0.87
C LEU A 19 -21.63 -1.54 1.20
N LEU A 20 -22.20 -0.72 0.32
CA LEU A 20 -22.26 0.75 0.49
C LEU A 20 -23.61 1.27 1.02
N GLY A 21 -24.42 0.41 1.65
CA GLY A 21 -25.79 0.74 2.06
C GLY A 21 -26.01 1.18 3.52
N LEU A 22 -24.97 1.38 4.34
CA LEU A 22 -25.15 1.70 5.77
C LEU A 22 -24.43 2.99 6.17
N PRO A 23 -25.15 4.05 6.58
CA PRO A 23 -24.53 5.27 7.07
C PRO A 23 -24.08 5.09 8.53
N ALA A 24 -22.77 5.22 8.78
CA ALA A 24 -22.22 5.35 10.12
C ALA A 24 -22.40 6.80 10.61
N ALA A 25 -23.40 7.04 11.46
CA ALA A 25 -23.56 8.30 12.18
C ALA A 25 -22.63 8.33 13.40
N LEU A 26 -21.58 9.14 13.36
CA LEU A 26 -20.77 9.48 14.54
C LEU A 26 -21.28 10.79 15.13
N ALA A 27 -22.03 10.67 16.23
CA ALA A 27 -22.40 11.76 17.11
C ALA A 27 -21.27 12.02 18.12
N GLY A 28 -20.91 13.29 18.31
CA GLY A 28 -19.93 13.69 19.31
C GLY A 28 -19.59 15.18 19.31
N ALA A 29 -20.58 16.04 19.53
CA ALA A 29 -20.35 17.46 19.83
C ALA A 29 -20.68 17.72 21.32
N ALA A 30 -19.64 17.89 22.14
CA ALA A 30 -19.78 18.37 23.50
C ALA A 30 -19.88 19.91 23.49
N ALA A 31 -21.01 20.41 23.97
CA ALA A 31 -21.28 21.84 24.14
C ALA A 31 -20.54 22.41 25.35
N VAL A 32 -19.94 23.59 25.19
CA VAL A 32 -19.56 24.46 26.31
C VAL A 32 -20.44 25.70 26.27
N VAL A 33 -21.19 25.87 27.35
CA VAL A 33 -22.09 26.98 27.67
C VAL A 33 -21.27 28.23 28.03
N GLY A 34 -21.62 29.37 27.45
CA GLY A 34 -21.11 30.70 27.83
C GLY A 34 -22.22 31.74 27.73
N CYS A 35 -22.48 32.43 28.84
CA CYS A 35 -23.67 33.22 29.14
C CYS A 35 -23.81 34.58 28.43
N ALA A 36 -25.04 35.08 28.50
CA ALA A 36 -25.67 36.24 27.87
C ALA A 36 -25.17 37.65 28.27
N SER A 37 -25.47 38.62 27.39
CA SER A 37 -26.03 39.98 27.64
C SER A 37 -25.93 40.81 26.34
N ALA A 38 -26.75 41.80 25.96
CA ALA A 38 -28.09 42.26 26.29
C ALA A 38 -28.48 43.35 25.24
N ALA A 39 -29.80 43.57 25.08
CA ALA A 39 -30.48 44.82 24.69
C ALA A 39 -30.48 45.33 23.22
N GLY A 40 -31.69 45.67 22.72
CA GLY A 40 -31.85 46.62 21.59
C GLY A 40 -33.12 46.54 20.75
N THR A 41 -34.29 46.80 21.35
CA THR A 41 -35.58 47.26 20.78
C THR A 41 -35.66 47.77 19.31
N ARG A 42 -36.69 47.35 18.53
CA ARG A 42 -37.97 48.09 18.25
C ARG A 42 -38.87 47.36 17.23
N ALA A 43 -40.16 47.27 17.55
CA ALA A 43 -41.29 46.98 16.64
C ALA A 43 -41.65 48.25 15.81
N VAL A 44 -42.40 48.22 14.70
CA VAL A 44 -43.87 48.06 14.57
C VAL A 44 -44.26 48.18 13.07
N THR A 45 -45.14 47.27 12.58
CA THR A 45 -46.23 47.28 11.52
C THR A 45 -46.08 48.12 10.21
N SER A 46 -46.73 47.89 9.05
CA SER A 46 -48.01 47.27 8.65
C SER A 46 -48.12 47.14 7.10
N ALA A 47 -49.00 46.25 6.64
CA ALA A 47 -49.80 46.25 5.39
C ALA A 47 -49.23 45.75 4.02
N ALA A 48 -49.92 44.74 3.47
CA ALA A 48 -49.84 44.15 2.11
C ALA A 48 -50.87 44.79 1.15
N PRO A 49 -51.19 44.26 -0.07
CA PRO A 49 -50.51 43.32 -0.99
C PRO A 49 -50.40 43.85 -2.45
N ALA A 50 -49.64 43.18 -3.32
CA ALA A 50 -49.81 43.31 -4.78
C ALA A 50 -49.42 42.01 -5.51
N ALA A 51 -50.14 41.74 -6.60
CA ALA A 51 -50.33 40.46 -7.26
C ALA A 51 -49.15 39.91 -8.08
N THR A 52 -49.24 38.61 -8.36
CA THR A 52 -48.38 37.72 -9.16
C THR A 52 -48.32 38.09 -10.66
N PRO A 53 -47.32 37.62 -11.42
CA PRO A 53 -47.45 36.31 -12.06
C PRO A 53 -46.20 35.41 -12.05
N THR A 54 -46.51 34.13 -12.02
CA THR A 54 -45.75 32.93 -12.42
C THR A 54 -44.62 33.11 -13.44
N ALA A 55 -43.43 32.59 -13.09
CA ALA A 55 -42.54 31.94 -14.03
C ALA A 55 -42.00 30.66 -13.39
N ALA A 56 -42.56 29.53 -13.80
CA ALA A 56 -42.03 28.21 -13.48
C ALA A 56 -40.64 28.07 -14.10
N SER A 57 -39.60 28.00 -13.26
CA SER A 57 -38.29 27.51 -13.70
C SER A 57 -38.31 25.99 -13.62
N PRO A 58 -37.95 25.27 -14.70
CA PRO A 58 -37.92 23.82 -14.66
C PRO A 58 -36.80 23.37 -13.72
N ALA A 59 -37.16 22.46 -12.83
CA ALA A 59 -36.24 21.66 -12.06
C ALA A 59 -35.28 20.93 -13.00
N GLY A 60 -34.07 21.48 -13.12
CA GLY A 60 -32.90 20.75 -13.56
C GLY A 60 -32.00 20.58 -12.35
N SER A 61 -32.33 19.61 -11.49
CA SER A 61 -31.33 19.10 -10.55
C SER A 61 -30.11 18.70 -11.38
N PRO A 62 -28.91 19.27 -11.16
CA PRO A 62 -27.72 18.63 -11.70
C PRO A 62 -27.70 17.28 -11.01
N THR A 63 -28.00 16.22 -11.76
CA THR A 63 -27.62 14.86 -11.38
C THR A 63 -26.18 14.98 -10.96
N ALA A 64 -25.92 14.83 -9.67
CA ALA A 64 -24.59 14.67 -9.14
C ALA A 64 -23.95 13.61 -10.02
N ALA A 65 -23.07 14.05 -10.92
CA ALA A 65 -22.13 13.15 -11.54
C ALA A 65 -21.43 12.54 -10.34
N MET A 66 -21.78 11.29 -10.02
CA MET A 66 -21.01 10.49 -9.09
C MET A 66 -19.59 10.64 -9.60
N GLU A 67 -18.76 11.35 -8.84
CA GLU A 67 -17.34 11.47 -9.12
C GLU A 67 -16.87 10.03 -9.28
N GLN A 68 -16.65 9.61 -10.52
CA GLN A 68 -16.10 8.30 -10.77
C GLN A 68 -14.67 8.42 -10.26
N GLU A 69 -14.43 7.89 -9.05
CA GLU A 69 -13.09 7.72 -8.53
C GLU A 69 -12.25 7.13 -9.66
N VAL A 70 -11.20 7.85 -10.05
CA VAL A 70 -10.27 7.39 -11.07
C VAL A 70 -9.69 6.07 -10.54
N PRO A 71 -9.98 4.92 -11.17
CA PRO A 71 -9.52 3.64 -10.66
C PRO A 71 -8.00 3.64 -10.67
N VAL A 72 -7.41 3.10 -9.60
CA VAL A 72 -5.96 2.91 -9.55
C VAL A 72 -5.57 1.95 -10.67
N THR A 73 -4.52 2.32 -11.41
CA THR A 73 -4.04 1.47 -12.51
C THR A 73 -3.09 0.39 -11.98
N PRO A 74 -2.97 -0.78 -12.64
CA PRO A 74 -2.09 -1.84 -12.16
C PRO A 74 -0.63 -1.38 -11.92
N PRO A 75 0.01 -0.58 -12.80
CA PRO A 75 1.33 -0.03 -12.49
C PRO A 75 1.33 0.93 -11.32
N GLU A 76 0.27 1.71 -11.11
CA GLU A 76 0.19 2.62 -9.98
C GLU A 76 0.12 1.85 -8.66
N ASP A 77 -0.61 0.75 -8.58
CA ASP A 77 -0.60 -0.16 -7.42
C ASP A 77 0.82 -0.70 -7.16
N LEU A 78 1.44 -1.30 -8.18
CA LEU A 78 2.80 -1.85 -8.07
C LEU A 78 3.84 -0.77 -7.67
N MET A 79 3.71 0.46 -8.18
CA MET A 79 4.60 1.57 -7.83
C MET A 79 4.39 2.06 -6.38
N ARG A 80 3.16 2.04 -5.87
CA ARG A 80 2.90 2.35 -4.44
C ARG A 80 3.51 1.27 -3.54
N GLU A 81 3.45 0.01 -3.98
CA GLU A 81 4.08 -1.13 -3.30
C GLU A 81 5.61 -1.00 -3.29
N HIS A 82 6.23 -0.52 -4.37
CA HIS A 82 7.64 -0.10 -4.36
C HIS A 82 7.91 1.01 -3.34
N GLY A 83 6.95 1.91 -3.09
CA GLY A 83 7.04 2.88 -1.99
C GLY A 83 7.21 2.22 -0.61
N VAL A 84 6.53 1.09 -0.37
CA VAL A 84 6.72 0.29 0.85
C VAL A 84 8.12 -0.34 0.88
N LEU A 85 8.57 -0.94 -0.23
CA LEU A 85 9.92 -1.50 -0.37
C LEU A 85 10.99 -0.45 -0.04
N LYS A 86 10.93 0.73 -0.67
CA LYS A 86 11.85 1.87 -0.45
C LYS A 86 11.98 2.23 1.03
N ARG A 87 10.87 2.25 1.76
CA ARG A 87 10.87 2.54 3.21
C ARG A 87 11.50 1.42 4.04
N VAL A 88 11.30 0.15 3.67
CA VAL A 88 12.04 -0.96 4.29
C VAL A 88 13.54 -0.89 3.97
N LEU A 89 13.95 -0.40 2.80
CA LEU A 89 15.36 -0.14 2.51
C LEU A 89 15.96 0.94 3.44
N LEU A 90 15.19 1.95 3.85
CA LEU A 90 15.62 2.93 4.88
C LEU A 90 15.82 2.26 6.24
N ILE A 91 14.91 1.37 6.64
CA ILE A 91 15.03 0.55 7.85
C ILE A 91 16.32 -0.28 7.84
N TYR A 92 16.65 -0.90 6.71
CA TYR A 92 17.89 -1.67 6.56
C TYR A 92 19.14 -0.79 6.62
N ARG A 93 19.14 0.39 5.98
CA ARG A 93 20.27 1.34 6.09
C ARG A 93 20.51 1.78 7.52
N GLU A 94 19.45 2.08 8.29
CA GLU A 94 19.60 2.41 9.70
C GLU A 94 20.11 1.21 10.52
N GLY A 95 19.64 -0.01 10.22
CA GLY A 95 20.18 -1.24 10.80
C GLY A 95 21.68 -1.42 10.57
N ILE A 96 22.13 -1.23 9.33
CA ILE A 96 23.55 -1.27 8.95
C ILE A 96 24.34 -0.22 9.73
N ARG A 97 23.89 1.05 9.72
CA ARG A 97 24.55 2.15 10.42
C ARG A 97 24.79 1.84 11.90
N ARG A 98 23.76 1.31 12.60
CA ARG A 98 23.88 0.90 14.01
C ARG A 98 24.89 -0.24 14.20
N ILE A 99 24.82 -1.25 13.33
CA ILE A 99 25.74 -2.39 13.39
C ILE A 99 27.18 -1.92 13.27
N GLU A 100 27.47 -1.06 12.30
CA GLU A 100 28.81 -0.50 12.01
C GLU A 100 29.30 0.44 13.12
N ALA A 101 28.40 1.21 13.74
CA ALA A 101 28.70 2.06 14.88
C ALA A 101 28.93 1.29 16.20
N GLY A 102 28.79 -0.04 16.19
CA GLY A 102 28.91 -0.87 17.40
C GLY A 102 27.68 -0.80 18.32
N GLU A 103 26.62 -0.10 17.91
CA GLU A 103 25.37 0.03 18.66
C GLU A 103 24.63 -1.32 18.79
N PRO A 104 23.67 -1.46 19.71
CA PRO A 104 22.81 -2.65 19.76
C PRO A 104 22.07 -2.88 18.43
N VAL A 105 22.08 -4.13 17.96
CA VAL A 105 21.36 -4.53 16.74
C VAL A 105 19.86 -4.36 16.97
N PRO A 106 19.12 -3.59 16.14
CA PRO A 106 17.68 -3.42 16.30
C PRO A 106 16.91 -4.65 15.76
N ALA A 107 17.21 -5.84 16.27
CA ALA A 107 16.79 -7.13 15.71
C ALA A 107 15.28 -7.22 15.50
N ARG A 108 14.46 -6.77 16.46
CA ARG A 108 12.99 -6.78 16.33
C ARG A 108 12.50 -5.93 15.14
N ALA A 109 13.05 -4.74 14.96
CA ALA A 109 12.67 -3.84 13.86
C ALA A 109 13.10 -4.42 12.51
N LEU A 110 14.31 -4.97 12.43
CA LEU A 110 14.82 -5.63 11.22
C LEU A 110 14.03 -6.89 10.87
N HIS A 111 13.66 -7.68 11.88
CA HIS A 111 12.82 -8.86 11.68
C HIS A 111 11.44 -8.49 11.14
N ALA A 112 10.81 -7.46 11.72
CA ALA A 112 9.52 -6.95 11.25
C ALA A 112 9.61 -6.44 9.80
N GLY A 113 10.66 -5.68 9.46
CA GLY A 113 10.91 -5.22 8.09
C GLY A 113 11.10 -6.38 7.11
N ALA A 114 11.91 -7.37 7.47
CA ALA A 114 12.11 -8.58 6.65
C ALA A 114 10.84 -9.42 6.51
N HIS A 115 9.97 -9.44 7.52
CA HIS A 115 8.67 -10.09 7.42
C HIS A 115 7.76 -9.37 6.42
N ILE A 116 7.73 -8.03 6.42
CA ILE A 116 7.00 -7.25 5.41
C ILE A 116 7.53 -7.55 4.00
N ILE A 117 8.86 -7.59 3.81
CA ILE A 117 9.45 -8.02 2.53
C ILE A 117 8.93 -9.40 2.12
N ARG A 118 9.01 -10.40 3.01
CA ARG A 118 8.54 -11.76 2.70
C ARG A 118 7.07 -11.77 2.29
N THR A 119 6.19 -11.18 3.08
CA THR A 119 4.75 -11.35 2.89
C THR A 119 4.16 -10.42 1.83
N PHE A 120 4.62 -9.18 1.79
CA PHE A 120 4.05 -8.13 0.95
C PHE A 120 4.80 -7.98 -0.38
N ILE A 121 6.13 -7.97 -0.34
CA ILE A 121 6.93 -7.81 -1.56
C ILE A 121 7.08 -9.16 -2.28
N GLU A 122 7.65 -10.17 -1.63
CA GLU A 122 8.03 -11.43 -2.30
C GLU A 122 6.82 -12.33 -2.60
N ASP A 123 5.96 -12.59 -1.60
CA ASP A 123 4.87 -13.55 -1.75
C ASP A 123 3.61 -12.95 -2.42
N TYR A 124 3.54 -11.62 -2.56
CA TYR A 124 2.41 -10.91 -3.16
C TYR A 124 2.83 -10.08 -4.40
N HIS A 125 3.52 -8.95 -4.22
CA HIS A 125 3.88 -8.03 -5.31
C HIS A 125 4.67 -8.73 -6.43
N GLU A 126 5.80 -9.36 -6.11
CA GLU A 126 6.63 -10.07 -7.10
C GLU A 126 5.87 -11.22 -7.77
N ARG A 127 4.88 -11.82 -7.08
CA ARG A 127 4.03 -12.86 -7.68
C ARG A 127 3.03 -12.31 -8.68
N LEU A 128 2.52 -11.10 -8.46
CA LEU A 128 1.71 -10.41 -9.46
C LEU A 128 2.55 -10.12 -10.71
N GLU A 129 3.79 -9.68 -10.53
CA GLU A 129 4.68 -9.41 -11.65
C GLU A 129 5.06 -10.67 -12.43
N GLU A 130 5.54 -11.70 -11.72
CA GLU A 130 5.90 -13.00 -12.28
C GLU A 130 4.73 -13.63 -13.06
N ARG A 131 3.48 -13.42 -12.62
CA ARG A 131 2.29 -14.03 -13.21
C ARG A 131 1.63 -13.18 -14.30
N TYR A 132 1.63 -11.85 -14.17
CA TYR A 132 0.79 -10.98 -15.01
C TYR A 132 1.56 -9.89 -15.75
N VAL A 133 2.73 -9.46 -15.26
CA VAL A 133 3.52 -8.37 -15.88
C VAL A 133 4.55 -8.92 -16.85
N PHE A 134 5.36 -9.88 -16.40
CA PHE A 134 6.46 -10.42 -17.21
C PHE A 134 6.01 -11.27 -18.41
N PRO A 135 4.98 -12.13 -18.31
CA PRO A 135 4.62 -13.02 -19.43
C PRO A 135 4.18 -12.29 -20.72
N PRO A 136 3.35 -11.22 -20.67
CA PRO A 136 3.01 -10.45 -21.87
C PRO A 136 4.22 -9.82 -22.58
N LEU A 137 5.20 -9.33 -21.82
CA LEU A 137 6.43 -8.74 -22.36
C LEU A 137 7.25 -9.78 -23.13
N VAL A 138 7.48 -10.93 -22.51
CA VAL A 138 8.22 -12.05 -23.13
C VAL A 138 7.49 -12.55 -24.37
N LYS A 139 6.16 -12.71 -24.32
CA LYS A 139 5.34 -13.12 -25.47
C LYS A 139 5.45 -12.13 -26.64
N ALA A 140 5.59 -10.85 -26.36
CA ALA A 140 5.79 -9.79 -27.36
C ALA A 140 7.26 -9.66 -27.82
N GLY A 141 8.18 -10.50 -27.34
CA GLY A 141 9.61 -10.40 -27.66
C GLY A 141 10.29 -9.15 -27.09
N LYS A 142 9.71 -8.51 -26.07
CA LYS A 142 10.25 -7.31 -25.42
C LYS A 142 10.91 -7.66 -24.09
N LEU A 143 12.07 -7.05 -23.82
CA LEU A 143 12.75 -7.08 -22.52
C LEU A 143 13.04 -8.50 -21.98
N THR A 144 13.15 -9.52 -22.84
CA THR A 144 13.31 -10.93 -22.43
C THR A 144 14.51 -11.15 -21.52
N ASP A 145 15.65 -10.52 -21.83
CA ASP A 145 16.86 -10.61 -21.00
C ASP A 145 16.67 -9.90 -19.67
N THR A 146 16.04 -8.72 -19.67
CA THR A 146 15.71 -7.97 -18.46
C THR A 146 14.80 -8.77 -17.54
N VAL A 147 13.70 -9.32 -18.07
CA VAL A 147 12.77 -10.18 -17.32
C VAL A 147 13.49 -11.39 -16.72
N THR A 148 14.40 -12.02 -17.48
CA THR A 148 15.20 -13.14 -16.97
C THR A 148 16.07 -12.72 -15.78
N VAL A 149 16.64 -11.51 -15.81
CA VAL A 149 17.39 -10.96 -14.68
C VAL A 149 16.49 -10.64 -13.50
N LEU A 150 15.33 -10.02 -13.71
CA LEU A 150 14.38 -9.66 -12.63
C LEU A 150 13.90 -10.90 -11.88
N ILE A 151 13.49 -11.97 -12.59
CA ILE A 151 13.10 -13.25 -11.97
C ILE A 151 14.25 -13.85 -11.12
N ARG A 152 15.50 -13.76 -11.61
CA ARG A 152 16.67 -14.20 -10.85
C ARG A 152 16.89 -13.34 -9.61
N GLN A 153 16.65 -12.03 -9.71
CA GLN A 153 16.75 -11.11 -8.59
C GLN A 153 15.68 -11.39 -7.54
N HIS A 154 14.41 -11.64 -7.91
CA HIS A 154 13.36 -12.10 -6.98
C HIS A 154 13.80 -13.36 -6.22
N GLN A 155 14.35 -14.35 -6.92
CA GLN A 155 14.88 -15.56 -6.27
C GLN A 155 16.02 -15.26 -5.29
N ARG A 156 16.92 -14.34 -5.64
CA ARG A 156 18.04 -13.96 -4.77
C ARG A 156 17.56 -13.13 -3.57
N GLY A 157 16.55 -12.29 -3.75
CA GLY A 157 15.85 -11.53 -2.71
C GLY A 157 15.29 -12.45 -1.64
N ARG A 158 14.52 -13.46 -2.06
CA ARG A 158 13.97 -14.49 -1.17
C ARG A 158 15.02 -15.20 -0.30
N LEU A 159 16.21 -15.44 -0.84
CA LEU A 159 17.33 -16.02 -0.09
C LEU A 159 17.96 -15.04 0.92
N LEU A 160 18.10 -13.77 0.55
CA LEU A 160 18.57 -12.71 1.45
C LEU A 160 17.59 -12.50 2.61
N THR A 161 16.29 -12.37 2.31
CA THR A 161 15.21 -12.22 3.29
C THR A 161 15.17 -13.38 4.27
N ALA A 162 15.30 -14.63 3.80
CA ALA A 162 15.35 -15.80 4.68
C ALA A 162 16.53 -15.75 5.67
N ARG A 163 17.71 -15.31 5.21
CA ARG A 163 18.89 -15.17 6.07
C ARG A 163 18.72 -14.04 7.09
N ILE A 164 18.16 -12.91 6.68
CA ILE A 164 17.86 -11.78 7.58
C ILE A 164 16.83 -12.20 8.64
N LEU A 165 15.74 -12.88 8.25
CA LEU A 165 14.74 -13.40 9.20
C LEU A 165 15.36 -14.36 10.21
N ASN A 166 16.19 -15.29 9.77
CA ASN A 166 16.89 -16.23 10.65
C ASN A 166 17.85 -15.51 11.62
N ALA A 167 18.62 -14.55 11.13
CA ALA A 167 19.59 -13.80 11.93
C ALA A 167 18.93 -12.86 12.96
N THR A 168 17.68 -12.45 12.73
CA THR A 168 16.95 -11.49 13.56
C THR A 168 15.86 -12.12 14.43
N GLY A 169 15.53 -13.39 14.18
CA GLY A 169 14.51 -14.15 14.91
C GLY A 169 15.02 -14.82 16.20
N THR A 170 16.32 -14.76 16.49
CA THR A 170 16.87 -15.33 17.74
C THR A 170 16.40 -14.55 18.97
N PRO A 171 16.20 -15.21 20.13
CA PRO A 171 15.74 -14.56 21.35
C PRO A 171 16.59 -13.35 21.74
N ALA A 172 15.95 -12.28 22.25
CA ALA A 172 16.59 -11.01 22.60
C ALA A 172 17.72 -11.11 23.64
N THR A 173 17.86 -12.25 24.32
CA THR A 173 18.91 -12.52 25.31
C THR A 173 20.24 -12.91 24.66
N ALA A 174 20.26 -13.27 23.37
CA ALA A 174 21.49 -13.59 22.65
C ALA A 174 22.06 -12.31 22.01
N THR A 175 23.24 -11.87 22.47
CA THR A 175 23.99 -10.83 21.76
C THR A 175 24.68 -11.47 20.56
N PRO A 176 24.41 -11.05 19.31
CA PRO A 176 25.07 -11.61 18.15
C PRO A 176 26.57 -11.35 18.20
N GLY A 177 27.37 -12.40 17.95
CA GLY A 177 28.82 -12.27 17.83
C GLY A 177 29.23 -11.37 16.65
N ALA A 178 30.48 -10.91 16.66
CA ALA A 178 30.98 -9.96 15.65
C ALA A 178 30.81 -10.46 14.20
N GLN A 179 30.99 -11.76 13.94
CA GLN A 179 30.77 -12.33 12.61
C GLN A 179 29.30 -12.27 12.19
N ALA A 180 28.38 -12.68 13.06
CA ALA A 180 26.94 -12.64 12.78
C ALA A 180 26.44 -11.22 12.50
N ARG A 181 26.97 -10.22 13.22
CA ARG A 181 26.70 -8.79 12.95
C ARG A 181 27.15 -8.38 11.55
N ARG A 182 28.37 -8.77 11.15
CA ARG A 182 28.90 -8.49 9.80
C ARG A 182 28.08 -9.16 8.71
N ASP A 183 27.72 -10.42 8.90
CA ASP A 183 26.93 -11.17 7.90
C ASP A 183 25.54 -10.56 7.71
N LEU A 184 24.88 -10.17 8.81
CA LEU A 184 23.59 -9.48 8.76
C LEU A 184 23.67 -8.14 8.01
N ALA A 185 24.70 -7.32 8.29
CA ALA A 185 24.90 -6.06 7.57
C ALA A 185 25.19 -6.30 6.08
N ALA A 186 26.00 -7.30 5.75
CA ALA A 186 26.31 -7.67 4.37
C ALA A 186 25.07 -8.13 3.59
N ASP A 187 24.18 -8.90 4.21
CA ASP A 187 22.94 -9.34 3.59
C ASP A 187 21.97 -8.17 3.35
N MET A 188 21.79 -7.27 4.32
CA MET A 188 21.00 -6.05 4.12
C MET A 188 21.58 -5.15 3.03
N ALA A 189 22.91 -4.96 2.99
CA ALA A 189 23.57 -4.15 1.98
C ALA A 189 23.45 -4.76 0.57
N ALA A 190 23.57 -6.09 0.46
CA ALA A 190 23.36 -6.79 -0.80
C ALA A 190 21.91 -6.69 -1.30
N PHE A 191 20.93 -6.74 -0.38
CA PHE A 191 19.53 -6.54 -0.69
C PHE A 191 19.28 -5.13 -1.24
N ILE A 192 19.74 -4.08 -0.53
CA ILE A 192 19.61 -2.68 -0.98
C ILE A 192 20.24 -2.49 -2.36
N ARG A 193 21.50 -2.91 -2.53
CA ARG A 193 22.24 -2.76 -3.80
C ARG A 193 21.53 -3.43 -4.98
N MET A 194 20.78 -4.49 -4.72
CA MET A 194 20.01 -5.20 -5.75
C MET A 194 18.68 -4.52 -6.04
N TYR A 195 17.89 -4.20 -5.00
CA TYR A 195 16.51 -3.75 -5.19
C TYR A 195 16.39 -2.29 -5.63
N GLU A 196 17.31 -1.39 -5.27
CA GLU A 196 17.28 0.00 -5.76
C GLU A 196 17.27 0.11 -7.30
N PRO A 197 18.20 -0.52 -8.06
CA PRO A 197 18.12 -0.50 -9.51
C PRO A 197 17.06 -1.45 -10.09
N HIS A 198 16.53 -2.38 -9.30
CA HIS A 198 15.48 -3.32 -9.70
C HIS A 198 14.15 -2.57 -9.85
N GLU A 199 13.63 -2.02 -8.75
CA GLU A 199 12.36 -1.29 -8.73
C GLU A 199 12.41 -0.06 -9.65
N ALA A 200 13.56 0.62 -9.72
CA ALA A 200 13.73 1.77 -10.60
C ALA A 200 13.58 1.40 -12.08
N ARG A 201 14.03 0.21 -12.49
CA ARG A 201 13.88 -0.26 -13.87
C ARG A 201 12.47 -0.79 -14.13
N GLU A 202 11.83 -1.38 -13.13
CA GLU A 202 10.42 -1.76 -13.26
C GLU A 202 9.55 -0.53 -13.49
N ASP A 203 9.68 0.49 -12.63
CA ASP A 203 8.96 1.76 -12.67
C ASP A 203 9.15 2.47 -14.03
N THR A 204 10.38 2.54 -14.53
CA THR A 204 10.74 3.43 -15.65
C THR A 204 10.88 2.73 -17.01
N VAL A 205 10.98 1.40 -17.04
CA VAL A 205 11.20 0.63 -18.28
C VAL A 205 10.16 -0.48 -18.45
N VAL A 206 9.95 -1.31 -17.43
CA VAL A 206 9.08 -2.49 -17.54
C VAL A 206 7.61 -2.08 -17.61
N PHE A 207 7.12 -1.25 -16.70
CA PHE A 207 5.71 -0.85 -16.67
C PHE A 207 5.30 0.01 -17.88
N PRO A 208 6.13 0.94 -18.38
CA PRO A 208 5.86 1.61 -19.65
C PRO A 208 5.81 0.64 -20.84
N ALA A 209 6.70 -0.37 -20.88
CA ALA A 209 6.66 -1.39 -21.93
C ALA A 209 5.41 -2.27 -21.82
N LEU A 210 4.97 -2.60 -20.60
CA LEU A 210 3.75 -3.37 -20.34
C LEU A 210 2.54 -2.66 -20.95
N ARG A 211 2.43 -1.34 -20.73
CA ARG A 211 1.33 -0.52 -21.25
C ARG A 211 1.21 -0.54 -22.78
N GLN A 212 2.32 -0.77 -23.48
CA GLN A 212 2.37 -0.85 -24.95
C GLN A 212 1.93 -2.21 -25.49
N VAL A 213 2.05 -3.29 -24.71
CA VAL A 213 1.82 -4.67 -25.18
C VAL A 213 0.53 -5.29 -24.66
N VAL A 214 -0.05 -4.73 -23.58
CA VAL A 214 -1.31 -5.21 -22.99
C VAL A 214 -2.50 -4.38 -23.51
N PRO A 215 -3.55 -5.02 -24.09
CA PRO A 215 -4.76 -4.34 -24.51
C PRO A 215 -5.50 -3.67 -23.33
N PRO A 216 -6.22 -2.54 -23.54
CA PRO A 216 -6.90 -1.82 -22.47
C PRO A 216 -7.84 -2.68 -21.60
N GLN A 217 -8.63 -3.56 -22.22
CA GLN A 217 -9.54 -4.45 -21.50
C GLN A 217 -8.79 -5.37 -20.53
N ARG A 218 -7.70 -5.98 -21.00
CA ARG A 218 -6.86 -6.84 -20.17
C ARG A 218 -6.19 -6.07 -19.04
N PHE A 219 -5.85 -4.81 -19.29
CA PHE A 219 -5.25 -3.93 -18.30
C PHE A 219 -6.24 -3.59 -17.17
N THR A 220 -7.51 -3.37 -17.49
CA THR A 220 -8.58 -3.21 -16.49
C THR A 220 -8.79 -4.50 -15.69
N GLU A 221 -8.83 -5.67 -16.35
CA GLU A 221 -8.92 -6.96 -15.65
C GLU A 221 -7.76 -7.18 -14.68
N MET A 222 -6.54 -6.76 -15.05
CA MET A 222 -5.38 -6.86 -14.15
C MET A 222 -5.56 -6.02 -12.88
N ALA A 223 -6.18 -4.84 -12.98
CA ALA A 223 -6.42 -3.98 -11.82
C ALA A 223 -7.36 -4.66 -10.82
N GLU A 224 -8.46 -5.22 -11.32
CA GLU A 224 -9.42 -5.97 -10.50
C GLU A 224 -8.76 -7.18 -9.83
N ILE A 225 -7.92 -7.92 -10.57
CA ILE A 225 -7.17 -9.06 -10.02
C ILE A 225 -6.21 -8.64 -8.89
N PHE A 226 -5.54 -7.50 -9.05
CA PHE A 226 -4.55 -7.03 -8.08
C PHE A 226 -5.23 -6.57 -6.80
N GLU A 227 -6.33 -5.83 -6.92
CA GLU A 227 -7.19 -5.42 -5.81
C GLU A 227 -7.77 -6.63 -5.05
N ASP A 228 -8.31 -7.62 -5.77
CA ASP A 228 -8.84 -8.84 -5.17
C ASP A 228 -7.76 -9.64 -4.42
N GLU A 229 -6.55 -9.76 -5.00
CA GLU A 229 -5.43 -10.43 -4.36
C GLU A 229 -4.90 -9.68 -3.13
N GLU A 230 -4.89 -8.34 -3.18
CA GLU A 230 -4.56 -7.50 -2.03
C GLU A 230 -5.53 -7.77 -0.88
N HIS A 231 -6.84 -7.64 -1.17
CA HIS A 231 -7.89 -7.81 -0.17
C HIS A 231 -7.89 -9.22 0.42
N ARG A 232 -7.68 -10.24 -0.43
CA ARG A 232 -7.61 -11.64 0.00
C ARG A 232 -6.47 -11.90 0.98
N ARG A 233 -5.34 -11.19 0.86
CA ARG A 233 -4.12 -11.44 1.65
C ARG A 233 -4.00 -10.52 2.86
N PHE A 234 -4.43 -9.27 2.74
CA PHE A 234 -4.20 -8.22 3.74
C PHE A 234 -5.51 -7.68 4.33
N GLY A 235 -6.66 -8.21 3.90
CA GLY A 235 -7.98 -7.86 4.41
C GLY A 235 -8.38 -6.43 4.09
N ALA A 236 -9.34 -5.90 4.84
CA ALA A 236 -9.89 -4.56 4.62
C ALA A 236 -8.87 -3.42 4.79
N ALA A 237 -7.80 -3.62 5.57
CA ALA A 237 -6.77 -2.61 5.75
C ALA A 237 -5.79 -2.55 4.57
N GLY A 238 -5.61 -3.66 3.84
CA GLY A 238 -4.84 -3.71 2.59
C GLY A 238 -3.44 -3.10 2.69
N PHE A 239 -3.07 -2.39 1.63
CA PHE A 239 -1.89 -1.55 1.48
C PHE A 239 -1.72 -0.58 2.65
N THR A 240 -2.79 0.10 3.07
CA THR A 240 -2.75 1.10 4.16
C THR A 240 -2.32 0.48 5.49
N GLY A 241 -2.77 -0.75 5.77
CA GLY A 241 -2.34 -1.51 6.94
C GLY A 241 -0.85 -1.80 6.93
N VAL A 242 -0.29 -2.17 5.77
CA VAL A 242 1.15 -2.43 5.61
C VAL A 242 1.96 -1.14 5.74
N VAL A 243 1.50 -0.04 5.14
CA VAL A 243 2.10 1.30 5.32
C VAL A 243 2.16 1.71 6.79
N GLY A 244 1.11 1.39 7.57
CA GLY A 244 1.07 1.60 9.01
C GLY A 244 2.12 0.77 9.76
N GLN A 245 2.27 -0.50 9.42
CA GLN A 245 3.32 -1.36 10.02
C GLN A 245 4.73 -0.80 9.78
N VAL A 246 5.01 -0.35 8.55
CA VAL A 246 6.31 0.28 8.23
C VAL A 246 6.52 1.56 9.04
N ALA A 247 5.50 2.41 9.14
CA ALA A 247 5.56 3.64 9.93
C ALA A 247 5.90 3.37 11.40
N ASP A 248 5.35 2.32 11.99
CA ASP A 248 5.63 1.97 13.39
C ASP A 248 7.06 1.45 13.59
N ILE A 249 7.61 0.74 12.61
CA ILE A 249 9.02 0.34 12.62
C ILE A 249 9.93 1.58 12.54
N GLU A 250 9.64 2.50 11.62
CA GLU A 250 10.39 3.74 11.48
C GLU A 250 10.36 4.60 12.75
N LYS A 251 9.19 4.72 13.42
CA LYS A 251 9.06 5.43 14.70
C LYS A 251 9.93 4.77 15.78
N THR A 252 9.91 3.44 15.85
CA THR A 252 10.74 2.67 16.81
C THR A 252 12.22 2.90 16.58
N LEU A 253 12.63 3.07 15.33
CA LEU A 253 14.02 3.38 14.96
C LEU A 253 14.36 4.87 15.04
N GLY A 254 13.38 5.76 15.23
CA GLY A 254 13.60 7.21 15.20
C GLY A 254 13.79 7.79 13.80
N ILE A 255 13.51 7.03 12.74
CA ILE A 255 13.69 7.43 11.33
C ILE A 255 12.38 7.84 10.63
N TYR A 256 11.30 8.09 11.40
CA TYR A 256 9.97 8.40 10.87
C TYR A 256 9.80 9.86 10.42
N ASP A 257 10.38 10.81 11.15
CA ASP A 257 10.20 12.23 10.85
C ASP A 257 10.95 12.60 9.56
N LEU A 258 10.22 13.07 8.55
CA LEU A 258 10.80 13.46 7.26
C LEU A 258 11.81 14.61 7.40
N ALA A 259 11.60 15.52 8.35
CA ALA A 259 12.45 16.70 8.53
C ALA A 259 13.92 16.33 8.82
N GLN A 260 14.17 15.18 9.45
CA GLN A 260 15.51 14.73 9.82
C GLN A 260 16.43 14.45 8.61
N PHE A 261 15.84 14.18 7.44
CA PHE A 261 16.57 13.92 6.20
C PHE A 261 16.87 15.20 5.39
N THR A 262 16.46 16.37 5.90
CA THR A 262 16.74 17.65 5.24
C THR A 262 18.20 18.05 5.47
N PRO A 263 19.01 18.27 4.42
CA PRO A 263 20.38 18.75 4.57
C PRO A 263 20.41 20.09 5.30
N ARG A 264 21.39 20.28 6.19
CA ARG A 264 21.65 21.60 6.79
C ARG A 264 22.30 22.50 5.74
N GLY A 265 21.80 23.73 5.62
CA GLY A 265 22.39 24.78 4.79
C GLY A 265 23.64 25.39 5.41
#